data_AF-A0A377B8T5-F1
#
_entry.id   AF-A0A377B8T5-F1
#
_cell.length_a   1.000
_cell.length_b   1.000
_cell.length_c   1.000
_cell.angle_alpha   90.00
_cell.angle_beta   90.00
_cell.angle_gamma   90.00
#
_symmetry.space_group_name_H-M   'P 1'
#
loop_
_entity.id
_entity.type
_entity.pdbx_description
1 polymer ?
#
loop_
_entity_poly.entity_id
_entity_poly.type
_entity_poly.pdbx_seq_one_letter_code
_entity_poly.pdbx_strand_id
1 'polypeptide(L)' 'MIANCSPNYAKLRKSIADESNVPPYVVFNDATLIEMAEQMPITASEMLSVNGVGMRKLERFGKPFMALIRAHVDGDDEE' A
#
# COMPACT_ATOMS: atom_id res chain seq x y z
N MET A 1 -10.02 -21.32 8.93
CA MET A 1 -9.96 -19.92 9.39
C MET A 1 -8.64 -19.39 8.87
N ILE A 2 -8.67 -18.65 7.76
CA ILE A 2 -7.44 -18.10 7.18
C ILE A 2 -7.01 -16.98 8.11
N ALA A 3 -5.86 -17.14 8.75
CA ALA A 3 -5.26 -16.09 9.54
C ALA A 3 -4.71 -15.05 8.56
N ASN A 4 -5.58 -14.15 8.08
CA ASN A 4 -5.16 -13.05 7.22
C ASN A 4 -4.38 -12.04 8.09
N CYS A 5 -3.08 -12.25 8.20
CA CYS A 5 -2.14 -11.33 8.82
C CYS A 5 -2.07 -10.06 7.96
N SER A 6 -2.49 -8.90 8.47
CA SER A 6 -2.59 -7.68 7.65
C SER A 6 -1.28 -7.35 6.90
N PRO A 7 -1.34 -6.86 5.65
CA PRO A 7 -0.14 -6.53 4.88
C PRO A 7 0.72 -5.48 5.58
N ASN A 8 2.05 -5.63 5.52
CA ASN A 8 2.96 -4.72 6.20
C ASN A 8 3.23 -3.43 5.40
N TYR A 9 2.24 -2.55 5.35
CA TYR A 9 2.30 -1.26 4.65
C TYR A 9 3.41 -0.34 5.17
N ALA A 10 3.69 -0.37 6.48
CA ALA A 10 4.71 0.48 7.10
C ALA A 10 6.12 0.12 6.61
N LYS A 11 6.42 -1.17 6.47
CA LYS A 11 7.69 -1.67 5.93
C LYS A 11 7.87 -1.24 4.47
N LEU A 12 6.85 -1.45 3.63
CA LEU A 12 6.90 -1.05 2.22
C LEU A 12 7.06 0.46 2.06
N ARG A 13 6.26 1.25 2.79
CA ARG A 13 6.35 2.71 2.78
C ARG A 13 7.75 3.19 3.13
N LYS A 14 8.38 2.60 4.15
CA LYS A 14 9.73 2.94 4.58
C LYS A 14 10.75 2.64 3.47
N SER A 15 10.68 1.46 2.84
CA SER A 15 11.58 1.11 1.72
C SER A 15 11.50 2.14 0.59
N ILE A 16 10.29 2.48 0.14
CA ILE A 16 10.07 3.44 -0.95
C ILE A 16 10.57 4.84 -0.56
N ALA A 17 10.35 5.24 0.70
CA ALA A 17 10.79 6.52 1.23
C ALA A 17 12.31 6.61 1.29
N ASP A 18 12.98 5.57 1.77
CA ASP A 18 14.44 5.46 1.81
C ASP A 18 15.03 5.48 0.39
N GLU A 19 14.46 4.73 -0.56
CA GLU A 19 14.86 4.73 -1.98
C GLU A 19 14.67 6.08 -2.66
N SER A 20 13.62 6.81 -2.27
CA SER A 20 13.30 8.14 -2.82
C SER A 20 13.99 9.27 -2.07
N ASN A 21 14.74 8.98 -1.00
CA ASN A 21 15.33 9.96 -0.08
C ASN A 21 14.33 11.03 0.40
N VAL A 22 13.11 10.59 0.75
CA VAL A 22 12.06 11.45 1.30
C VAL A 22 11.53 10.88 2.61
N PRO A 23 10.96 11.70 3.50
CA PRO A 23 10.30 11.19 4.69
C PRO A 23 9.12 10.25 4.36
N PRO A 24 8.87 9.19 5.16
CA PRO A 24 7.81 8.20 4.89
C PRO A 24 6.41 8.78 4.64
N TYR A 25 6.02 9.83 5.38
CA TYR A 25 4.72 10.47 5.23
C TYR A 25 4.50 11.12 3.85
N VAL A 26 5.56 11.38 3.08
CA VAL A 26 5.48 11.91 1.71
C VAL A 26 4.93 10.87 0.74
N VAL A 27 5.23 9.59 0.98
CA VAL A 27 4.69 8.47 0.20
C VAL A 27 3.19 8.36 0.50
N PHE A 28 2.85 7.98 1.72
CA PHE A 28 1.47 7.97 2.26
C PHE A 28 1.48 8.30 3.75
N ASN A 29 0.48 9.06 4.21
CA ASN A 29 0.30 9.30 5.64
C ASN A 29 -0.30 8.04 6.30
N ASP A 30 -0.34 8.01 7.63
CA ASP A 30 -0.84 6.84 8.36
C ASP A 30 -2.34 6.59 8.11
N ALA A 31 -3.14 7.65 7.97
CA ALA A 31 -4.58 7.53 7.68
C ALA A 31 -4.84 6.82 6.34
N THR A 32 -4.08 7.15 5.31
CA THR A 32 -4.13 6.49 4.00
C THR A 32 -3.73 5.02 4.11
N LEU A 33 -2.73 4.68 4.93
CA LEU A 33 -2.34 3.27 5.12
C LEU A 33 -3.41 2.46 5.87
N ILE A 34 -4.05 3.07 6.87
CA ILE A 34 -5.16 2.46 7.61
C ILE A 34 -6.33 2.19 6.65
N GLU A 35 -6.71 3.18 5.84
CA GLU A 35 -7.80 3.02 4.88
C GLU A 35 -7.45 2.00 3.77
N MET A 36 -6.19 1.93 3.32
CA MET A 36 -5.72 0.86 2.42
C MET A 36 -5.83 -0.52 3.07
N ALA A 37 -5.53 -0.64 4.36
CA ALA A 37 -5.67 -1.89 5.09
C ALA A 37 -7.13 -2.34 5.21
N GLU A 38 -8.06 -1.39 5.33
CA GLU A 38 -9.50 -1.66 5.39
C GLU A 38 -10.10 -2.00 4.03
N GLN A 39 -9.72 -1.26 2.98
CA GLN A 39 -10.30 -1.42 1.64
C GLN A 39 -9.58 -2.44 0.76
N MET A 40 -8.32 -2.78 1.07
CA MET A 40 -7.46 -3.67 0.28
C MET A 40 -7.55 -3.43 -1.24
N PRO A 41 -7.29 -2.19 -1.71
CA PRO A 41 -7.40 -1.85 -3.14
C PRO A 41 -6.36 -2.62 -3.98
N ILE A 42 -6.83 -3.38 -4.97
CA ILE A 42 -5.98 -4.16 -5.89
C ILE A 42 -5.95 -3.58 -7.30
N THR A 43 -6.77 -2.57 -7.57
CA THR A 43 -6.83 -1.86 -8.86
C THR A 43 -6.55 -0.37 -8.72
N ALA A 44 -6.20 0.26 -9.85
CA ALA A 44 -5.94 1.70 -9.91
C ALA A 44 -7.16 2.54 -9.47
N SER A 45 -8.37 2.13 -9.86
CA SER A 45 -9.60 2.83 -9.51
C SER A 45 -9.92 2.74 -8.02
N GLU A 46 -9.70 1.57 -7.41
CA GLU A 46 -9.85 1.38 -5.97
C GLU A 46 -8.80 2.20 -5.20
N MET A 47 -7.55 2.18 -5.66
CA MET A 47 -6.49 3.01 -5.07
C MET A 47 -6.84 4.50 -5.10
N LEU A 48 -7.43 5.01 -6.18
CA LEU A 48 -7.89 6.41 -6.27
C LEU A 48 -9.10 6.72 -5.38
N SER A 49 -9.80 5.69 -4.90
CA SER A 49 -10.91 5.86 -3.96
C SER A 49 -10.43 6.07 -2.52
N VAL A 50 -9.18 5.69 -2.22
CA VAL A 50 -8.57 5.87 -0.89
C VAL A 50 -8.19 7.34 -0.65
N ASN A 51 -8.54 7.85 0.52
CA ASN A 51 -8.21 9.22 0.88
C ASN A 51 -6.68 9.46 0.94
N GLY A 52 -6.23 10.52 0.27
CA GLY A 52 -4.80 10.87 0.22
C GLY A 52 -4.02 10.18 -0.90
N VAL A 53 -4.69 9.38 -1.75
CA VAL A 53 -4.14 8.83 -3.00
C VAL A 53 -4.65 9.64 -4.20
N GLY A 54 -3.77 10.46 -4.77
CA GLY A 54 -4.03 11.14 -6.05
C GLY A 54 -3.31 10.47 -7.21
N MET A 55 -3.65 10.86 -8.44
CA MET A 55 -3.05 10.34 -9.69
C MET A 55 -1.51 10.26 -9.63
N ARG A 56 -0.84 11.34 -9.20
CA ARG A 56 0.62 11.37 -9.09
C ARG A 56 1.19 10.33 -8.12
N LYS A 57 0.50 10.08 -7.01
CA LYS A 57 0.93 9.09 -6.01
C LYS A 57 0.62 7.68 -6.50
N LEU A 58 -0.51 7.48 -7.16
CA LEU A 58 -0.84 6.22 -7.83
C LEU A 58 0.24 5.84 -8.85
N GLU A 59 0.64 6.77 -9.71
CA GLU A 59 1.65 6.51 -10.74
C GLU A 59 3.02 6.17 -10.12
N ARG A 60 3.43 6.87 -9.05
CA ARG A 60 4.74 6.66 -8.42
C ARG A 60 4.79 5.47 -7.48
N PHE A 61 3.74 5.26 -6.69
CA PHE A 61 3.75 4.35 -5.55
C PHE A 61 2.63 3.30 -5.61
N GLY A 62 1.66 3.43 -6.51
CA GLY A 62 0.50 2.55 -6.52
C GLY A 62 0.83 1.09 -6.82
N LYS A 63 1.71 0.84 -7.80
CA LYS A 63 2.09 -0.51 -8.24
C LYS A 63 2.65 -1.38 -7.09
N PRO A 64 3.65 -0.97 -6.31
CA PRO A 64 4.17 -1.79 -5.22
C PRO A 64 3.14 -2.04 -4.12
N PHE A 65 2.27 -1.07 -3.80
CA PHE A 65 1.22 -1.25 -2.80
C PHE A 65 0.14 -2.24 -3.27
N MET A 66 -0.34 -2.12 -4.50
CA MET A 66 -1.30 -3.08 -5.08
C MET A 66 -0.70 -4.49 -5.15
N ALA A 67 0.59 -4.62 -5.45
CA ALA A 67 1.27 -5.92 -5.47
C ALA A 67 1.32 -6.55 -4.06
N LEU A 68 1.64 -5.77 -3.03
CA LEU A 68 1.63 -6.21 -1.64
C LEU A 68 0.24 -6.68 -1.19
N ILE A 69 -0.80 -5.90 -1.51
CA ILE A 69 -2.19 -6.24 -1.18
C ILE A 69 -2.61 -7.51 -1.90
N ARG A 70 -2.28 -7.61 -3.19
CA ARG A 70 -2.62 -8.78 -3.99
C ARG A 70 -1.94 -10.05 -3.47
N ALA A 71 -0.65 -10.00 -3.13
CA ALA A 71 0.05 -11.13 -2.53
C ALA A 71 -0.65 -11.62 -1.25
N HIS A 72 -1.10 -10.68 -0.42
CA HIS A 72 -1.85 -11.00 0.79
C HIS A 72 -3.23 -11.64 0.51
N VAL A 73 -3.95 -11.15 -0.50
CA VAL A 73 -5.27 -11.71 -0.89
C VAL A 73 -5.14 -13.08 -1.54
N ASP A 74 -4.12 -13.26 -2.38
CA ASP A 74 -3.86 -14.50 -3.11
C ASP A 74 -3.22 -15.58 -2.21
N GLY A 75 -2.72 -15.20 -1.01
CA GLY A 75 -2.15 -16.13 -0.01
C GLY A 75 -0.69 -16.52 -0.28
N ASP A 76 -0.01 -15.79 -1.16
CA ASP A 76 1.40 -16.01 -1.53
C ASP A 76 2.36 -15.33 -0.54
N ASP A 77 2.12 -15.54 0.77
CA ASP A 77 3.08 -15.19 1.82
C ASP A 77 4.25 -16.20 1.81
N GLU A 78 5.14 -16.11 0.80
CA GLU A 78 6.51 -16.65 0.95
C GLU A 78 7.39 -15.57 1.62
N GLU A 79 7.58 -15.75 2.94
CA GLU A 79 8.53 -15.13 3.91
C GLU A 79 9.21 -13.78 3.60
#